data_AF-A0A8J3SF57-F1
#
_entry.id   AF-A0A8J3SF57-F1
#
_cell.length_a   1.000
_cell.length_b   1.000
_cell.length_c   1.000
_cell.angle_alpha   90.00
_cell.angle_beta   90.00
_cell.angle_gamma   90.00
#
_symmetry.space_group_name_H-M   'P 1'
#
loop_
_entity.id
_entity.type
_entity.pdbx_description
1 polymer ?
#
loop_
_entity_poly.entity_id
_entity_poly.type
_entity_poly.pdbx_seq_one_letter_code
_entity_poly.pdbx_strand_id
1 'polypeptide(L)'
;MNLISKDELWQVAADLPWEDVMLRRPPNGDVIGVMRLRGLTGAEVNEWQEQATEGNGKRRKQSKHAMALLVVKSTINEDGSQFFDAKDVLKVSQMPSYVLLQLTEVAMTLSGLGDDDEAKELIEGFVEGPSEGSTSD
;
A
#
# COMPACT_ATOMS: atom_id res chain seq x y z
N MET A 1 28.15 16.29 -7.98
CA MET A 1 26.99 16.28 -7.06
C MET A 1 26.76 17.72 -6.64
N ASN A 2 25.59 18.27 -6.93
CA ASN A 2 25.19 19.57 -6.39
C ASN A 2 24.30 19.33 -5.17
N LEU A 3 24.48 20.15 -4.13
CA LEU A 3 23.58 20.16 -2.98
C LEU A 3 22.27 20.84 -3.40
N ILE A 4 21.14 20.21 -3.08
CA ILE A 4 19.82 20.80 -3.33
C ILE A 4 19.56 21.92 -2.32
N SER A 5 18.80 22.93 -2.74
CA SER A 5 18.31 23.99 -1.88
C SER A 5 17.09 23.53 -1.06
N LYS A 6 16.77 24.30 -0.01
CA LYS A 6 15.58 24.05 0.82
C LYS A 6 14.29 24.15 -0.01
N ASP A 7 14.20 25.10 -0.93
CA ASP A 7 13.00 25.30 -1.74
C ASP A 7 12.81 24.17 -2.75
N GLU A 8 13.90 23.68 -3.37
CA GLU A 8 13.86 22.49 -4.23
C GLU A 8 13.41 21.25 -3.45
N LEU A 9 13.87 21.07 -2.21
CA LEU A 9 13.43 19.97 -1.36
C LEU A 9 11.92 20.04 -1.06
N TRP A 10 11.38 21.23 -0.77
CA TRP A 10 9.94 21.39 -0.53
C TRP A 10 9.10 21.15 -1.77
N GLN A 11 9.62 21.47 -2.96
CA GLN A 11 8.93 21.15 -4.22
C GLN A 11 8.85 19.64 -4.44
N VAL A 12 9.92 18.90 -4.16
CA VAL A 12 9.90 17.42 -4.22
C VAL A 12 8.86 16.84 -3.25
N ALA A 13 8.69 17.43 -2.07
CA ALA A 13 7.65 17.00 -1.13
C ALA A 13 6.22 17.29 -1.60
N ALA A 14 6.03 18.24 -2.52
CA ALA A 14 4.74 18.59 -3.08
C ALA A 14 4.37 17.76 -4.33
N ASP A 15 5.36 17.25 -5.06
CA ASP A 15 5.18 16.48 -6.30
C ASP A 15 5.56 15.01 -6.09
N LEU A 16 4.68 14.28 -5.39
CA LEU A 16 4.86 12.85 -5.16
C LEU A 16 4.77 12.08 -6.49
N PRO A 17 5.64 11.08 -6.71
CA PRO A 17 5.60 10.27 -7.92
C PRO A 17 4.25 9.55 -8.02
N TRP A 18 3.73 9.45 -9.24
CA TRP A 18 2.47 8.77 -9.52
C TRP A 18 2.56 7.93 -10.79
N GLU A 19 1.69 6.93 -10.90
CA GLU A 19 1.62 6.02 -12.03
C GLU A 19 0.17 5.57 -12.30
N ASP A 20 -0.16 5.41 -13.59
CA ASP A 20 -1.41 4.80 -14.03
C ASP A 20 -1.24 3.27 -14.15
N VAL A 21 -1.81 2.55 -13.19
CA VAL A 21 -1.71 1.09 -13.09
C VAL A 21 -2.81 0.42 -13.89
N MET A 22 -2.41 -0.29 -14.94
CA MET A 22 -3.32 -1.11 -15.73
C MET A 22 -3.59 -2.45 -15.05
N LEU A 23 -4.79 -2.60 -14.51
CA LEU A 23 -5.21 -3.81 -13.80
C LEU A 23 -5.52 -4.94 -14.79
N ARG A 24 -4.88 -6.09 -14.57
CA ARG A 24 -5.04 -7.29 -15.39
C ARG A 24 -5.68 -8.43 -14.62
N ARG A 25 -6.54 -9.17 -15.32
CA ARG A 25 -7.15 -10.40 -14.82
C ARG A 25 -6.26 -11.61 -15.14
N PRO A 26 -5.90 -12.45 -14.16
CA PRO A 26 -5.30 -13.75 -14.45
C PRO A 26 -6.36 -14.81 -14.81
N PRO A 27 -6.03 -15.84 -15.61
CA PRO A 27 -4.73 -16.08 -16.25
C PRO A 27 -4.60 -15.46 -17.66
N ASN A 28 -5.70 -14.97 -18.24
CA ASN A 28 -5.75 -14.53 -19.64
C ASN A 28 -5.12 -13.15 -19.89
N GLY A 29 -4.90 -12.36 -18.84
CA GLY A 29 -4.26 -11.04 -18.93
C GLY A 29 -5.19 -9.91 -19.35
N ASP A 30 -6.51 -10.17 -19.39
CA ASP A 30 -7.51 -9.20 -19.82
C ASP A 30 -7.45 -7.94 -18.96
N VAL A 31 -7.52 -6.78 -19.60
CA VAL A 31 -7.52 -5.48 -18.91
C VAL A 31 -8.90 -5.27 -18.26
N ILE A 32 -8.89 -5.04 -16.95
CA ILE A 32 -10.09 -4.73 -16.16
C ILE A 32 -10.36 -3.23 -16.16
N GLY A 33 -9.30 -2.44 -16.07
CA GLY A 33 -9.36 -0.99 -15.98
C GLY A 33 -7.99 -0.40 -15.64
N VAL A 34 -7.96 0.91 -15.46
CA VAL A 34 -6.76 1.67 -15.08
C VAL A 34 -7.09 2.46 -13.82
N MET A 35 -6.17 2.48 -12.86
CA MET A 35 -6.27 3.29 -11.64
C MET A 35 -4.98 4.09 -11.47
N ARG A 36 -5.09 5.33 -10.98
CA ARG A 36 -3.92 6.15 -10.68
C ARG A 36 -3.50 5.99 -9.21
N LEU A 37 -2.22 5.77 -9.00
CA LEU A 37 -1.61 5.67 -7.68
C LEU A 37 -0.54 6.73 -7.55
N ARG A 38 -0.38 7.26 -6.35
CA ARG A 38 0.75 8.10 -5.96
C ARG A 38 1.53 7.47 -4.80
N GLY A 39 2.78 7.88 -4.68
CA GLY A 39 3.57 7.64 -3.48
C GLY A 39 2.95 8.31 -2.26
N LEU A 40 3.32 7.82 -1.09
CA LEU A 40 2.93 8.39 0.20
C LEU A 40 3.98 9.36 0.72
N THR A 41 3.53 10.39 1.44
CA THR A 41 4.42 11.21 2.28
C THR A 41 4.92 10.38 3.48
N GLY A 42 6.03 10.80 4.11
CA GLY A 42 6.51 10.15 5.33
C GLY A 42 5.48 10.13 6.47
N ALA A 43 4.62 11.15 6.56
CA ALA A 43 3.52 11.17 7.53
C ALA A 43 2.47 10.09 7.23
N GLU A 44 2.11 9.94 5.96
CA GLU A 44 1.14 8.94 5.52
C GLU A 44 1.68 7.51 5.64
N VAL A 45 2.98 7.30 5.40
CA VAL A 45 3.66 6.01 5.66
C VAL A 45 3.59 5.65 7.13
N ASN A 46 3.93 6.59 8.02
CA ASN A 46 3.86 6.35 9.47
C ASN A 46 2.43 6.01 9.90
N GLU A 47 1.43 6.77 9.45
CA GLU A 47 0.02 6.47 9.73
C GLU A 47 -0.40 5.09 9.19
N TRP A 48 0.07 4.72 8.01
CA TRP A 48 -0.19 3.40 7.44
C TRP A 48 0.44 2.30 8.29
N GLN A 49 1.71 2.41 8.67
CA GLN A 49 2.40 1.42 9.52
C GLN A 49 1.72 1.26 10.88
N GLU A 50 1.29 2.37 11.49
CA GLU A 50 0.53 2.36 12.74
C GLU A 50 -0.81 1.62 12.59
N GLN A 51 -1.54 1.84 11.49
CA GLN A 51 -2.82 1.18 11.23
C GLN A 51 -2.67 -0.27 10.75
N ALA A 52 -1.57 -0.57 10.06
CA ALA A 52 -1.20 -1.90 9.60
C ALA A 52 -0.71 -2.80 10.75
N THR A 53 -0.54 -2.24 11.95
CA THR A 53 -0.15 -2.99 13.14
C THR A 53 -1.24 -2.95 14.21
N GLU A 54 -1.72 -4.10 14.65
CA GLU A 54 -2.70 -4.25 15.72
C GLU A 54 -2.01 -4.60 17.05
N GLY A 55 -2.37 -3.90 18.14
CA GLY A 55 -1.93 -4.21 19.50
C GLY A 55 -0.70 -3.42 19.99
N ASN A 56 -0.41 -3.57 21.29
CA ASN A 56 0.63 -2.78 21.99
C ASN A 56 1.78 -3.66 22.48
N GLY A 57 3.00 -3.11 22.44
CA GLY A 57 4.21 -3.72 23.01
C GLY A 57 4.58 -5.05 22.35
N LYS A 58 4.86 -6.09 23.16
CA LYS A 58 5.28 -7.43 22.70
C LYS A 58 4.21 -8.24 21.95
N ARG A 59 3.00 -7.70 21.75
CA ARG A 59 1.88 -8.36 21.07
C ARG A 59 1.42 -7.62 19.81
N ARG A 60 2.32 -6.88 19.15
CA ARG A 60 2.04 -6.33 17.83
C ARG A 60 1.77 -7.48 16.86
N LYS A 61 0.60 -7.45 16.24
CA LYS A 61 0.19 -8.35 15.16
C LYS A 61 -0.01 -7.52 13.90
N GLN A 62 0.14 -8.13 12.74
CA GLN A 62 -0.14 -7.47 11.49
C GLN A 62 -1.66 -7.36 11.32
N SER A 63 -2.14 -6.22 10.84
CA SER A 63 -3.53 -6.06 10.49
C SER A 63 -3.82 -6.85 9.22
N LYS A 64 -4.93 -7.58 9.23
CA LYS A 64 -5.45 -8.26 8.03
C LYS A 64 -5.87 -7.29 6.90
N HIS A 65 -5.82 -5.98 7.15
CA HIS A 65 -6.19 -4.94 6.20
C HIS A 65 -5.01 -4.11 5.69
N ALA A 66 -3.76 -4.49 5.98
CA ALA A 66 -2.56 -3.71 5.64
C ALA A 66 -2.49 -3.31 4.15
N MET A 67 -2.75 -4.25 3.23
CA MET A 67 -2.80 -3.95 1.78
C MET A 67 -3.91 -2.96 1.42
N ALA A 68 -5.11 -3.17 1.97
CA ALA A 68 -6.25 -2.31 1.68
C ALA A 68 -6.02 -0.88 2.17
N LEU A 69 -5.39 -0.73 3.35
CA LEU A 69 -5.00 0.57 3.89
C LEU A 69 -4.01 1.29 2.98
N LEU A 70 -3.00 0.58 2.47
CA LEU A 70 -2.02 1.15 1.55
C LEU A 70 -2.67 1.60 0.24
N VAL A 71 -3.52 0.74 -0.35
CA VAL A 71 -4.25 1.03 -1.59
C VAL A 71 -5.18 2.22 -1.43
N VAL A 72 -5.94 2.30 -0.33
CA VAL A 72 -6.84 3.42 -0.04
C VAL A 72 -6.07 4.75 0.03
N LYS A 73 -4.91 4.77 0.69
CA LYS A 73 -4.10 5.99 0.83
C LYS A 73 -3.40 6.41 -0.46
N SER A 74 -2.99 5.45 -1.30
CA SER A 74 -2.21 5.71 -2.52
C SER A 74 -3.08 6.00 -3.76
N THR A 75 -4.32 5.53 -3.80
CA THR A 75 -5.19 5.70 -4.98
C THR A 75 -5.77 7.12 -5.06
N ILE A 76 -5.57 7.76 -6.20
CA ILE A 76 -6.04 9.12 -6.48
C ILE A 76 -6.87 9.19 -7.77
N ASN A 77 -7.70 10.22 -7.87
CA ASN A 77 -8.35 10.65 -9.11
C ASN A 77 -7.35 11.42 -10.00
N GLU A 78 -7.76 11.73 -11.23
CA GLU A 78 -6.95 12.50 -12.18
C GLU A 78 -6.57 13.90 -11.67
N ASP A 79 -7.40 14.49 -10.80
CA ASP A 79 -7.18 15.79 -10.17
C ASP A 79 -6.29 15.73 -8.92
N GLY A 80 -5.80 14.55 -8.55
CA GLY A 80 -4.98 14.31 -7.36
C GLY A 80 -5.76 14.13 -6.06
N SER A 81 -7.09 14.27 -6.07
CA SER A 81 -7.93 13.98 -4.90
C SER A 81 -7.94 12.48 -4.60
N GLN A 82 -8.19 12.10 -3.33
CA GLN A 82 -8.29 10.69 -2.96
C GLN A 82 -9.47 10.01 -3.69
N PHE A 83 -9.23 8.83 -4.24
CA PHE A 83 -10.26 8.02 -4.89
C PHE A 83 -11.15 7.29 -3.88
N PHE A 84 -10.54 6.81 -2.79
CA PHE A 84 -11.22 6.10 -1.71
C PHE A 84 -11.25 6.94 -0.44
N ASP A 85 -12.33 6.78 0.34
CA ASP A 85 -12.37 7.29 1.70
C ASP A 85 -11.79 6.26 2.68
N ALA A 86 -11.34 6.71 3.85
CA ALA A 86 -10.89 5.82 4.93
C ALA A 86 -11.94 4.76 5.34
N LYS A 87 -13.23 5.04 5.14
CA LYS A 87 -14.33 4.09 5.42
C LYS A 87 -14.41 2.93 4.42
N ASP A 88 -13.77 3.06 3.25
CA ASP A 88 -13.83 2.06 2.18
C ASP A 88 -12.84 0.90 2.39
N VAL A 89 -11.92 1.00 3.36
CA VAL A 89 -10.89 -0.01 3.65
C VAL A 89 -11.47 -1.43 3.74
N LEU A 90 -12.61 -1.61 4.42
CA LEU A 90 -13.25 -2.92 4.53
C LEU A 90 -13.71 -3.45 3.17
N LYS A 91 -14.29 -2.59 2.33
CA LYS A 91 -14.76 -2.97 0.99
C LYS A 91 -13.57 -3.26 0.06
N VAL A 92 -12.51 -2.44 0.13
CA VAL A 92 -11.27 -2.65 -0.62
C VAL A 92 -10.60 -3.98 -0.21
N SER A 93 -10.59 -4.32 1.09
CA SER A 93 -10.01 -5.58 1.57
C SER A 93 -10.72 -6.85 1.06
N GLN A 94 -11.92 -6.70 0.51
CA GLN A 94 -12.71 -7.80 -0.07
C GLN A 94 -12.53 -7.90 -1.60
N MET A 95 -11.75 -7.01 -2.21
CA MET A 95 -11.44 -7.10 -3.63
C MET A 95 -10.65 -8.39 -3.94
N PRO A 96 -10.72 -8.87 -5.19
CA PRO A 96 -9.91 -10.03 -5.59
C PRO A 96 -8.42 -9.79 -5.30
N SER A 97 -7.75 -10.75 -4.67
CA SER A 97 -6.36 -10.59 -4.22
C SER A 97 -5.41 -10.19 -5.34
N TYR A 98 -5.63 -10.68 -6.57
CA TYR A 98 -4.79 -10.31 -7.72
C TYR A 98 -4.87 -8.81 -8.06
N VAL A 99 -5.97 -8.13 -7.74
CA VAL A 99 -6.10 -6.67 -7.89
C VAL A 99 -5.31 -5.98 -6.79
N LEU A 100 -5.50 -6.39 -5.54
CA LEU A 100 -4.81 -5.81 -4.39
C LEU A 100 -3.30 -5.95 -4.51
N LEU A 101 -2.80 -7.11 -4.95
CA LEU A 101 -1.37 -7.35 -5.13
C LEU A 101 -0.77 -6.41 -6.19
N GLN A 102 -1.41 -6.28 -7.36
CA GLN A 102 -0.96 -5.35 -8.42
C GLN A 102 -0.88 -3.91 -7.93
N LEU A 103 -1.89 -3.44 -7.20
CA LEU A 103 -1.93 -2.08 -6.68
C LEU A 103 -0.91 -1.87 -5.55
N THR A 104 -0.79 -2.85 -4.64
CA THR A 104 0.10 -2.79 -3.48
C THR A 104 1.57 -2.74 -3.91
N GLU A 105 1.97 -3.55 -4.88
CA GLU A 105 3.34 -3.56 -5.41
C GLU A 105 3.76 -2.19 -5.95
N VAL A 106 2.88 -1.55 -6.74
CA VAL A 106 3.14 -0.20 -7.26
C VAL A 106 3.11 0.84 -6.14
N ALA A 107 2.14 0.77 -5.21
CA ALA A 107 2.06 1.68 -4.08
C ALA A 107 3.31 1.66 -3.20
N MET A 108 3.86 0.46 -2.92
CA MET A 108 5.10 0.29 -2.17
C MET A 108 6.28 0.92 -2.92
N THR A 109 6.38 0.65 -4.21
CA THR A 109 7.47 1.18 -5.06
C THR A 109 7.45 2.70 -5.09
N LEU A 110 6.30 3.31 -5.36
CA LEU A 110 6.15 4.77 -5.40
C LEU A 110 6.38 5.44 -4.03
N SER A 111 6.15 4.71 -2.94
CA SER A 111 6.35 5.21 -1.57
C SER A 111 7.76 4.96 -1.03
N GLY A 112 8.66 4.36 -1.82
CA GLY A 112 10.01 4.00 -1.39
C GLY A 112 10.07 2.85 -0.39
N LEU A 113 9.00 2.05 -0.30
CA LEU A 113 8.87 0.89 0.59
C LEU A 113 9.21 -0.45 -0.10
N GLY A 114 9.49 -0.42 -1.41
CA GLY A 114 9.73 -1.63 -2.21
C GLY A 114 10.90 -2.51 -1.75
N ASP A 115 11.84 -1.95 -1.00
CA ASP A 115 12.99 -2.65 -0.40
C ASP A 115 12.99 -2.63 1.14
N ASP A 116 11.91 -2.15 1.75
CA ASP A 116 11.75 -2.10 3.19
C ASP A 116 11.21 -3.45 3.70
N ASP A 117 12.07 -4.22 4.38
CA ASP A 117 11.73 -5.53 4.91
C ASP A 117 10.59 -5.47 5.93
N GLU A 118 10.52 -4.43 6.77
CA GLU A 118 9.43 -4.27 7.75
C GLU A 118 8.10 -3.99 7.03
N ALA A 119 8.12 -3.15 6.00
CA ALA A 119 6.95 -2.87 5.17
C ALA A 119 6.47 -4.10 4.39
N LYS A 120 7.40 -4.92 3.87
CA LYS A 120 7.10 -6.19 3.20
C LYS A 120 6.49 -7.19 4.16
N GLU A 121 7.07 -7.36 5.35
CA GLU A 121 6.52 -8.27 6.36
C GLU A 121 5.06 -7.93 6.69
N LEU A 122 4.73 -6.64 6.87
CA LEU A 122 3.36 -6.17 7.13
C LEU A 122 2.34 -6.59 6.06
N ILE A 123 2.80 -6.88 4.83
CA ILE A 123 1.96 -7.23 3.67
C ILE A 123 2.01 -8.74 3.37
N GLU A 124 3.17 -9.37 3.50
CA GLU A 124 3.41 -10.79 3.15
C GLU A 124 2.65 -11.78 4.03
N GLY A 125 2.31 -11.40 5.27
CA GLY A 125 1.48 -12.22 6.18
C GLY A 125 0.08 -12.58 5.65
N PHE A 126 -0.29 -12.11 4.45
CA PHE A 126 -1.51 -12.48 3.73
C PHE A 126 -1.32 -13.58 2.66
N VAL A 127 -0.11 -13.74 2.11
CA VAL A 127 0.16 -14.73 1.04
C VAL A 127 0.37 -16.13 1.61
N GLU A 128 0.88 -16.22 2.84
CA GLU A 128 0.93 -17.47 3.58
C GLU A 128 -0.47 -17.76 4.17
N GLY A 129 -1.20 -18.70 3.55
CA GLY A 129 -2.35 -19.33 4.19
C GLY A 129 -1.99 -19.87 5.58
N PRO A 130 -2.98 -20.14 6.47
CA PRO A 130 -2.73 -20.45 7.87
C PRO A 130 -1.67 -21.56 7.98
N SER A 131 -0.53 -21.23 8.60
CA SER A 131 0.51 -22.23 8.87
C SER A 131 -0.13 -23.37 9.65
N GLU A 132 -0.11 -24.58 9.10
CA GLU A 132 -0.45 -25.79 9.84
C GLU A 132 0.51 -25.93 11.02
N GLY A 133 0.05 -25.51 12.20
CA GLY A 133 0.86 -25.44 13.40
C GLY A 133 0.03 -25.18 14.65
N SER A 134 -1.16 -25.78 14.74
CA SER A 134 -1.92 -25.88 16.00
C SER A 134 -2.03 -27.36 16.38
N THR A 135 -0.91 -27.95 16.79
CA THR A 135 -0.98 -29.11 17.68
C THR A 135 -1.23 -28.56 19.07
N SER A 136 -2.48 -28.68 19.53
CA SER A 136 -2.86 -28.46 20.91
C SER A 136 -2.06 -29.40 21.82
N ASP A 137 -1.48 -28.85 22.88
CA ASP A 137 -1.22 -29.56 24.15
C ASP A 137 -2.25 -29.08 25.18
#